data_AF-A0A8T5EAY3-F1
#
_entry.id   AF-A0A8T5EAY3-F1
#
_cell.length_a   1.000
_cell.length_b   1.000
_cell.length_c   1.000
_cell.angle_alpha   90.00
_cell.angle_beta   90.00
_cell.angle_gamma   90.00
#
_symmetry.space_group_name_H-M   'P 1'
#
loop_
_entity.id
_entity.type
_entity.pdbx_description
1 polymer ?
#
loop_
_entity_poly.entity_id
_entity_poly.type
_entity_poly.pdbx_seq_one_letter_code
_entity_poly.pdbx_strand_id
1 'polypeptide(L)'
;MEVKKGEVTDIEQIFAQGKMILEAEIVDMLLPNLEDELLLVGQAKGKFGGGQRRIFRQTQKKTKEGNKIHFLTYAAVGNKNGYVGVGTGKSKETVPARDKSKRKAKLNLMRVRRGCGSWECNCKQPHSVPFASSGKCGSVEVTLMPAPKGKGLCVEKECAKILELAGIKDVWSRTSGQTKVKVNLIAALMDAIKNLSQVKLKPGDIEKLGIVEGKMKSDDEELPTVAVEADSETEVAEEKTEEVAVEEAKEEEKVEVKEEKTPDQAELTEAEADSEASEEEKEESS
;
A
#
# COMPACT_ATOMS: atom_id res chain seq x y z
N MET A 1 -7.38 21.80 9.59
CA MET A 1 -6.96 22.59 10.78
C MET A 1 -6.04 21.79 11.69
N GLU A 2 -6.25 20.48 11.88
CA GLU A 2 -5.41 19.59 12.70
C GLU A 2 -3.90 19.71 12.39
N VAL A 3 -3.53 19.69 11.11
CA VAL A 3 -2.12 19.85 10.66
C VAL A 3 -1.53 21.22 11.05
N LYS A 4 -2.33 22.30 10.99
CA LYS A 4 -1.86 23.64 11.37
C LYS A 4 -1.72 23.78 12.90
N LYS A 5 -2.50 23.02 13.66
CA LYS A 5 -2.39 22.93 15.12
C LYS A 5 -1.22 22.04 15.58
N GLY A 6 -0.62 21.26 14.67
CA GLY A 6 0.45 20.32 14.99
C GLY A 6 -0.04 18.97 15.53
N GLU A 7 -1.34 18.69 15.45
CA GLU A 7 -1.92 17.41 15.94
C GLU A 7 -1.53 16.23 15.02
N VAL A 8 -1.25 16.50 13.74
CA VAL A 8 -0.80 15.52 12.76
C VAL A 8 0.57 15.96 12.25
N THR A 9 1.59 15.18 12.59
CA THR A 9 2.99 15.42 12.20
C THR A 9 3.37 14.67 10.94
N ASP A 10 2.82 13.47 10.76
CA ASP A 10 3.17 12.57 9.66
C ASP A 10 2.04 12.37 8.66
N ILE A 11 2.43 12.32 7.39
CA ILE A 11 1.49 12.08 6.30
C ILE A 11 0.92 10.65 6.33
N GLU A 12 1.62 9.70 6.97
CA GLU A 12 1.16 8.32 7.11
C GLU A 12 -0.10 8.22 7.96
N GLN A 13 -0.25 9.06 8.99
CA GLN A 13 -1.44 9.12 9.82
C GLN A 13 -2.69 9.48 9.00
N ILE A 14 -2.54 10.41 8.04
CA ILE A 14 -3.62 10.82 7.13
C ILE A 14 -4.02 9.65 6.23
N PHE A 15 -3.03 8.92 5.68
CA PHE A 15 -3.29 7.77 4.83
C PHE A 15 -3.90 6.58 5.60
N ALA A 16 -3.52 6.37 6.86
CA ALA A 16 -4.07 5.32 7.71
C ALA A 16 -5.53 5.61 8.11
N GLN A 17 -5.86 6.87 8.41
CA GLN A 17 -7.23 7.31 8.69
C GLN A 17 -8.12 7.36 7.44
N GLY A 18 -7.53 7.25 6.23
CA GLY A 18 -8.27 7.33 4.97
C GLY A 18 -8.84 8.71 4.67
N LYS A 19 -8.33 9.77 5.31
CA LYS A 19 -8.77 11.15 5.07
C LYS A 19 -8.28 11.63 3.70
N MET A 20 -9.14 12.36 2.98
CA MET A 20 -8.80 12.96 1.69
C MET A 20 -8.04 14.29 1.87
N ILE A 21 -6.99 14.49 1.08
CA ILE A 21 -6.24 15.75 1.05
C ILE A 21 -6.90 16.69 0.04
N LEU A 22 -7.45 17.81 0.52
CA LEU A 22 -8.13 18.81 -0.32
C LEU A 22 -7.29 20.06 -0.59
N GLU A 23 -6.29 20.32 0.24
CA GLU A 23 -5.42 21.49 0.17
C GLU A 23 -3.97 21.07 -0.07
N ALA A 24 -3.31 21.69 -1.04
CA ALA A 24 -1.92 21.36 -1.38
C ALA A 24 -0.93 21.83 -0.29
N GLU A 25 -1.30 22.85 0.48
CA GLU A 25 -0.51 23.42 1.57
C GLU A 25 -0.29 22.43 2.71
N ILE A 26 -1.23 21.49 2.91
CA ILE A 26 -1.08 20.40 3.89
C ILE A 26 0.16 19.55 3.55
N VAL A 27 0.35 19.22 2.28
CA VAL A 27 1.49 18.41 1.83
C VAL A 27 2.79 19.19 1.96
N ASP A 28 2.78 20.49 1.72
CA ASP A 28 3.96 21.35 1.84
C ASP A 28 4.44 21.48 3.29
N MET A 29 3.52 21.47 4.26
CA MET A 29 3.86 21.47 5.68
C MET A 29 4.39 20.12 6.16
N LEU A 30 3.78 19.01 5.71
CA LEU A 30 4.12 17.65 6.18
C LEU A 30 5.37 17.08 5.49
N LEU A 31 5.63 17.49 4.24
CA LEU A 31 6.75 17.00 3.44
C LEU A 31 7.52 18.17 2.82
N PRO A 32 8.49 18.77 3.54
CA PRO A 32 9.26 19.89 3.01
C PRO A 32 10.23 19.48 1.89
N ASN A 33 10.66 18.21 1.84
CA ASN A 33 11.63 17.69 0.86
C ASN A 33 10.98 17.20 -0.45
N LEU A 34 9.96 17.91 -0.92
CA LEU A 34 9.17 17.50 -2.08
C LEU A 34 9.74 18.08 -3.37
N GLU A 35 10.22 17.21 -4.26
CA GLU A 35 10.71 17.61 -5.58
C GLU A 35 9.56 17.65 -6.59
N ASP A 36 9.60 18.62 -7.51
CA ASP A 36 8.67 18.73 -8.63
C ASP A 36 9.39 18.58 -9.97
N GLU A 37 8.84 17.73 -10.84
CA GLU A 37 9.34 17.56 -12.19
C GLU A 37 8.20 17.66 -13.22
N LEU A 38 8.50 18.30 -14.35
CA LEU A 38 7.56 18.46 -15.44
C LEU A 38 7.75 17.39 -16.51
N LEU A 39 6.63 16.81 -16.94
CA LEU A 39 6.64 15.72 -17.91
C LEU A 39 6.47 16.25 -19.35
N LEU A 40 7.20 15.66 -20.29
CA LEU A 40 7.23 16.04 -21.70
C LEU A 40 6.08 15.38 -22.48
N VAL A 41 4.87 15.90 -22.32
CA VAL A 41 3.65 15.36 -22.95
C VAL A 41 3.36 15.99 -24.32
N GLY A 42 3.83 17.21 -24.55
CA GLY A 42 3.64 17.94 -25.81
C GLY A 42 4.49 17.41 -26.95
N GLN A 43 3.98 17.53 -28.18
CA GLN A 43 4.76 17.33 -29.40
C GLN A 43 4.70 18.62 -30.21
N ALA A 44 5.87 19.19 -30.51
CA ALA A 44 5.98 20.19 -31.56
C ALA A 44 6.19 19.45 -32.89
N LYS A 45 5.42 19.79 -33.93
CA LYS A 45 5.67 19.23 -35.26
C LYS A 45 6.90 19.92 -35.84
N GLY A 46 7.98 19.18 -36.04
CA GLY A 46 9.13 19.65 -36.80
C GLY A 46 8.85 19.66 -38.30
N LYS A 47 9.66 20.40 -39.06
CA LYS A 47 9.54 20.56 -40.52
C LYS A 47 9.60 19.24 -41.30
N PHE A 48 10.21 18.19 -40.72
CA PHE A 48 10.39 16.86 -41.32
C PHE A 48 9.72 15.72 -40.53
N GLY A 49 8.66 16.01 -39.76
CA GLY A 49 7.98 14.97 -38.96
C GLY A 49 8.75 14.51 -37.71
N GLY A 50 10.04 14.82 -37.61
CA GLY A 50 10.83 14.74 -36.37
C GLY A 50 10.42 15.83 -35.39
N GLY A 51 9.41 15.55 -34.58
CA GLY A 51 8.91 16.48 -33.57
C GLY A 51 9.68 16.38 -32.26
N GLN A 52 10.25 17.49 -31.78
CA GLN A 52 10.76 17.57 -30.41
C GLN A 52 9.61 17.53 -29.40
N ARG A 53 9.83 16.83 -28.30
CA ARG A 53 8.89 16.79 -27.17
C ARG A 53 8.99 18.10 -26.39
N ARG A 54 7.85 18.61 -25.94
CA ARG A 54 7.74 19.82 -25.12
C ARG A 54 6.97 19.51 -23.85
N ILE A 55 7.17 20.34 -22.84
CA ILE A 55 6.43 20.29 -21.57
C ILE A 55 4.92 20.49 -21.81
N PHE A 56 4.57 21.43 -22.68
CA PHE A 56 3.19 21.85 -22.90
C PHE A 56 2.56 21.13 -24.10
N ARG A 57 1.38 20.53 -23.90
CA ARG A 57 0.51 20.04 -24.98
C ARG A 57 -0.53 21.10 -25.32
N GLN A 58 -0.43 21.65 -26.53
CA GLN A 58 -1.43 22.58 -27.04
C GLN A 58 -2.69 21.82 -27.47
N THR A 59 -3.84 22.24 -26.96
CA THR A 59 -5.17 21.75 -27.36
C THR A 59 -6.00 22.93 -27.82
N GLN A 60 -6.80 22.78 -28.87
CA GLN A 60 -7.59 23.87 -29.44
C GLN A 60 -9.05 23.47 -29.59
N LYS A 61 -9.97 24.38 -29.24
CA LYS A 61 -11.39 24.28 -29.54
C LYS A 61 -11.73 25.27 -30.65
N LYS A 62 -12.35 24.78 -31.73
CA LYS A 62 -12.79 25.64 -32.84
C LYS A 62 -14.12 26.30 -32.47
N THR A 63 -14.19 27.62 -32.63
CA THR A 63 -15.40 28.43 -32.44
C THR A 63 -15.64 29.32 -33.66
N LYS A 64 -16.84 29.91 -33.79
CA LYS A 64 -17.16 30.82 -34.91
C LYS A 64 -16.22 32.03 -34.96
N GLU A 65 -15.80 32.51 -33.79
CA GLU A 65 -14.86 33.64 -33.60
C GLU A 65 -13.37 33.25 -33.77
N GLY A 66 -13.07 31.99 -34.13
CA GLY A 66 -11.71 31.48 -34.28
C GLY A 66 -11.37 30.35 -33.31
N ASN A 67 -10.08 30.05 -33.18
CA ASN A 67 -9.60 28.91 -32.38
C ASN A 67 -9.25 29.36 -30.95
N LYS A 68 -9.90 28.78 -29.95
CA LYS A 68 -9.57 28.98 -28.53
C LYS A 68 -8.54 27.94 -28.10
N ILE A 69 -7.31 28.41 -27.86
CA ILE A 69 -6.15 27.58 -27.52
C ILE A 69 -6.05 27.42 -26.00
N HIS A 70 -5.67 26.23 -25.55
CA HIS A 70 -5.32 25.92 -24.18
C HIS A 70 -4.03 25.11 -24.12
N PHE A 71 -3.26 25.31 -23.06
CA PHE A 71 -2.07 24.52 -22.76
C PHE A 71 -2.38 23.54 -21.64
N LEU A 72 -2.09 22.27 -21.90
CA LEU A 72 -2.14 21.17 -20.93
C LEU A 72 -0.72 20.81 -20.50
N THR A 73 -0.50 20.69 -19.20
CA THR A 73 0.75 20.26 -18.58
C THR A 73 0.51 19.07 -17.65
N TYR A 74 1.56 18.27 -17.50
CA TYR A 74 1.65 17.21 -16.51
C TYR A 74 2.84 17.49 -15.60
N ALA A 75 2.63 17.35 -14.30
CA ALA A 75 3.68 17.43 -13.29
C ALA A 75 3.67 16.13 -12.49
N ALA A 76 4.86 15.62 -12.20
CA ALA A 76 5.11 14.60 -11.20
C ALA A 76 5.74 15.28 -9.98
N VAL A 77 5.37 14.82 -8.80
CA VAL A 77 5.85 15.35 -7.53
C VAL A 77 6.18 14.16 -6.64
N GLY A 78 7.29 14.20 -5.91
CA GLY A 78 7.68 13.10 -5.03
C GLY A 78 8.90 13.43 -4.19
N ASN A 79 9.15 12.60 -3.16
CA ASN A 79 10.22 12.81 -2.18
C ASN A 79 11.32 11.74 -2.24
N LYS A 80 11.39 10.99 -3.35
CA LYS A 80 12.33 9.85 -3.57
C LYS A 80 12.27 8.78 -2.47
N ASN A 81 11.26 8.84 -1.62
CA ASN A 81 11.15 8.01 -0.43
C ASN A 81 9.75 7.40 -0.32
N GLY A 82 9.25 6.84 -1.43
CA GLY A 82 8.01 6.09 -1.43
C GLY A 82 6.73 6.92 -1.57
N TYR A 83 6.83 8.25 -1.80
CA TYR A 83 5.66 9.07 -2.13
C TYR A 83 5.79 9.69 -3.51
N VAL A 84 4.75 9.51 -4.31
CA VAL A 84 4.68 10.06 -5.67
C VAL A 84 3.25 10.49 -5.98
N GLY A 85 3.12 11.61 -6.68
CA GLY A 85 1.85 12.14 -7.13
C GLY A 85 1.98 12.69 -8.55
N VAL A 86 0.93 12.52 -9.35
CA VAL A 86 0.87 13.07 -10.71
C VAL A 86 -0.37 13.93 -10.87
N GLY A 87 -0.19 15.09 -11.49
CA GLY A 87 -1.23 16.10 -11.64
C GLY A 87 -1.31 16.68 -13.05
N THR A 88 -2.53 17.08 -13.42
CA THR A 88 -2.81 17.69 -14.73
C THR A 88 -3.29 19.13 -14.60
N GLY A 89 -2.67 20.03 -15.36
CA GLY A 89 -2.98 21.45 -15.35
C GLY A 89 -3.40 21.91 -16.74
N LYS A 90 -4.56 22.56 -16.86
CA LYS A 90 -5.01 23.17 -18.12
C LYS A 90 -5.35 24.63 -17.91
N SER A 91 -4.80 25.50 -18.75
CA SER A 91 -5.09 26.94 -18.73
C SER A 91 -4.96 27.56 -20.12
N LYS A 92 -5.33 28.84 -20.27
CA LYS A 92 -5.11 29.61 -21.50
C LYS A 92 -3.63 30.02 -21.65
N GLU A 93 -2.94 30.22 -20.54
CA GLU A 93 -1.53 30.58 -20.46
C GLU A 93 -0.69 29.43 -19.88
N THR A 94 0.63 29.47 -20.08
CA THR A 94 1.56 28.39 -19.72
C THR A 94 1.88 28.35 -18.23
N VAL A 95 2.19 29.48 -17.61
CA VAL A 95 2.53 29.59 -16.18
C VAL A 95 1.39 29.07 -15.28
N PRO A 96 0.14 29.56 -15.40
CA PRO A 96 -0.95 29.05 -14.56
C PRO A 96 -1.30 27.59 -14.85
N ALA A 97 -1.00 27.05 -16.04
CA ALA A 97 -1.14 25.61 -16.29
C ALA A 97 -0.12 24.81 -15.47
N ARG A 98 1.15 25.24 -15.45
CA ARG A 98 2.23 24.65 -14.64
C ARG A 98 1.85 24.59 -13.16
N ASP A 99 1.41 25.71 -12.59
CA ASP A 99 1.10 25.79 -11.16
C ASP A 99 -0.12 24.93 -10.79
N LYS A 100 -1.13 24.90 -11.66
CA LYS A 100 -2.29 24.01 -11.50
C LYS A 100 -1.87 22.53 -11.53
N SER A 101 -0.95 22.15 -12.43
CA SER A 101 -0.44 20.76 -12.45
C SER A 101 0.30 20.41 -11.16
N LYS A 102 1.16 21.29 -10.65
CA LYS A 102 1.88 21.07 -9.38
C LYS A 102 0.92 20.92 -8.20
N ARG A 103 -0.05 21.83 -8.06
CA ARG A 103 -1.08 21.75 -7.00
C ARG A 103 -1.85 20.44 -7.05
N LYS A 104 -2.32 20.01 -8.23
CA LYS A 104 -3.02 18.73 -8.36
C LYS A 104 -2.14 17.52 -8.09
N ALA A 105 -0.86 17.57 -8.44
CA ALA A 105 0.07 16.47 -8.17
C ALA A 105 0.24 16.26 -6.66
N LYS A 106 0.34 17.36 -5.88
CA LYS A 106 0.36 17.30 -4.41
C LYS A 106 -0.91 16.70 -3.82
N LEU A 107 -2.09 17.07 -4.34
CA LEU A 107 -3.36 16.51 -3.88
C LEU A 107 -3.48 15.01 -4.19
N ASN A 108 -2.91 14.55 -5.30
CA ASN A 108 -2.93 13.16 -5.75
C ASN A 108 -1.69 12.38 -5.28
N LEU A 109 -1.22 12.61 -4.05
CA LEU A 109 -0.07 11.90 -3.53
C LEU A 109 -0.45 10.46 -3.16
N MET A 110 0.42 9.52 -3.52
CA MET A 110 0.24 8.10 -3.29
C MET A 110 1.47 7.51 -2.60
N ARG A 111 1.24 6.58 -1.66
CA ARG A 111 2.30 5.74 -1.12
C ARG A 111 2.63 4.61 -2.09
N VAL A 112 3.92 4.29 -2.18
CA VAL A 112 4.46 3.26 -3.05
C VAL A 112 5.09 2.18 -2.19
N ARG A 113 4.73 0.92 -2.46
CA ARG A 113 5.38 -0.24 -1.87
C ARG A 113 6.67 -0.55 -2.61
N ARG A 114 7.77 -0.67 -1.87
CA ARG A 114 9.10 -0.99 -2.39
C ARG A 114 9.62 -2.25 -1.72
N GLY A 115 10.51 -2.96 -2.39
CA GLY A 115 11.10 -4.19 -1.87
C GLY A 115 12.12 -4.80 -2.82
N CYS A 116 12.52 -6.03 -2.53
CA CYS A 116 13.43 -6.83 -3.33
C CYS A 116 12.71 -8.11 -3.77
N GLY A 117 12.11 -8.07 -4.97
CA GLY A 117 11.36 -9.18 -5.56
C GLY A 117 12.07 -9.98 -6.63
N SER A 118 13.32 -9.65 -6.94
CA SER A 118 14.03 -10.27 -8.04
C SER A 118 14.59 -11.62 -7.62
N TRP A 119 14.40 -12.65 -8.45
CA TRP A 119 15.02 -13.95 -8.23
C TRP A 119 16.56 -13.87 -8.14
N GLU A 120 17.16 -12.90 -8.82
CA GLU A 120 18.61 -12.71 -8.88
C GLU A 120 19.19 -12.00 -7.64
N CYS A 121 18.35 -11.45 -6.75
CA CYS A 121 18.81 -10.62 -5.65
C CYS A 121 18.02 -10.87 -4.35
N ASN A 122 18.72 -11.15 -3.25
CA ASN A 122 18.14 -11.37 -1.92
C ASN A 122 18.63 -10.34 -0.89
N CYS A 123 18.90 -9.09 -1.32
CA CYS A 123 19.55 -8.09 -0.47
C CYS A 123 18.63 -7.45 0.58
N LYS A 124 17.32 -7.75 0.58
CA LYS A 124 16.27 -7.19 1.47
C LYS A 124 16.19 -5.65 1.53
N GLN A 125 16.98 -4.95 0.72
CA GLN A 125 16.94 -3.49 0.61
C GLN A 125 15.81 -3.09 -0.36
N PRO A 126 14.95 -2.11 0.00
CA PRO A 126 13.84 -1.67 -0.83
C PRO A 126 14.34 -0.76 -1.97
N HIS A 127 14.94 -1.35 -3.00
CA HIS A 127 15.45 -0.65 -4.18
C HIS A 127 14.56 -0.84 -5.43
N SER A 128 13.78 -1.92 -5.47
CA SER A 128 12.94 -2.32 -6.60
C SER A 128 11.46 -2.41 -6.17
N VAL A 129 10.61 -2.81 -7.10
CA VAL A 129 9.25 -3.28 -6.85
C VAL A 129 9.28 -4.70 -6.25
N PRO A 130 8.39 -5.06 -5.30
CA PRO A 130 8.38 -6.37 -4.64
C PRO A 130 7.82 -7.54 -5.48
N PHE A 131 6.89 -7.28 -6.39
CA PHE A 131 6.32 -8.30 -7.28
C PHE A 131 5.91 -7.68 -8.61
N ALA A 132 5.67 -8.50 -9.62
CA ALA A 132 5.25 -7.99 -10.92
C ALA A 132 3.83 -7.40 -10.84
N SER A 133 3.63 -6.20 -11.37
CA SER A 133 2.33 -5.52 -11.42
C SER A 133 2.07 -4.97 -12.81
N SER A 134 0.85 -5.18 -13.32
CA SER A 134 0.37 -4.54 -14.53
C SER A 134 -0.62 -3.41 -14.21
N GLY A 135 -0.63 -2.40 -15.05
CA GLY A 135 -1.60 -1.31 -15.04
C GLY A 135 -2.02 -0.94 -16.45
N LYS A 136 -3.27 -0.51 -16.61
CA LYS A 136 -3.85 -0.28 -17.95
C LYS A 136 -4.59 1.05 -18.00
N CYS A 137 -4.36 1.78 -19.10
CA CYS A 137 -5.14 2.97 -19.40
C CYS A 137 -5.40 3.07 -20.91
N GLY A 138 -6.67 2.95 -21.31
CA GLY A 138 -7.06 2.86 -22.71
C GLY A 138 -6.46 1.63 -23.39
N SER A 139 -5.71 1.83 -24.46
CA SER A 139 -5.01 0.75 -25.19
C SER A 139 -3.58 0.50 -24.70
N VAL A 140 -3.10 1.25 -23.71
CA VAL A 140 -1.73 1.13 -23.20
C VAL A 140 -1.73 0.28 -21.94
N GLU A 141 -0.84 -0.71 -21.91
CA GLU A 141 -0.59 -1.56 -20.75
C GLU A 141 0.89 -1.44 -20.36
N VAL A 142 1.14 -1.25 -19.07
CA VAL A 142 2.48 -1.17 -18.49
C VAL A 142 2.62 -2.25 -17.44
N THR A 143 3.59 -3.14 -17.61
CA THR A 143 3.96 -4.16 -16.64
C THR A 143 5.30 -3.78 -16.02
N LEU A 144 5.32 -3.65 -14.71
CA LEU A 144 6.53 -3.49 -13.90
C LEU A 144 6.93 -4.86 -13.36
N MET A 145 8.21 -5.19 -13.46
CA MET A 145 8.81 -6.43 -13.00
C MET A 145 10.01 -6.11 -12.12
N PRO A 146 10.25 -6.91 -11.06
CA PRO A 146 11.36 -6.68 -10.15
C PRO A 146 12.71 -6.88 -10.84
N ALA A 147 13.68 -6.01 -10.56
CA ALA A 147 15.04 -6.08 -11.09
C ALA A 147 16.07 -6.27 -9.97
N PRO A 148 17.24 -6.88 -10.26
CA PRO A 148 18.34 -6.90 -9.30
C PRO A 148 18.97 -5.51 -9.16
N LYS A 149 19.70 -5.33 -8.05
CA LYS A 149 20.41 -4.09 -7.73
C LYS A 149 21.43 -3.71 -8.81
N GLY A 150 21.40 -2.46 -9.25
CA GLY A 150 22.39 -1.90 -10.19
C GLY A 150 22.05 -2.05 -11.67
N LYS A 151 20.82 -2.48 -12.01
CA LYS A 151 20.32 -2.47 -13.41
C LYS A 151 19.89 -1.09 -13.87
N GLY A 152 19.43 -0.25 -12.95
CA GLY A 152 18.81 1.03 -13.22
C GLY A 152 17.36 0.90 -13.73
N LEU A 153 16.80 2.03 -14.13
CA LEU A 153 15.43 2.13 -14.63
C LEU A 153 15.36 1.79 -16.12
N CYS A 154 15.05 0.53 -16.45
CA CYS A 154 14.82 0.06 -17.82
C CYS A 154 13.41 0.43 -18.32
N VAL A 155 13.13 1.74 -18.40
CA VAL A 155 11.80 2.29 -18.72
C VAL A 155 11.93 3.50 -19.65
N GLU A 156 10.83 3.88 -20.31
CA GLU A 156 10.78 5.13 -21.05
C GLU A 156 11.05 6.35 -20.15
N LYS A 157 11.77 7.34 -20.68
CA LYS A 157 12.29 8.52 -19.95
C LYS A 157 11.26 9.22 -19.04
N GLU A 158 10.03 9.42 -19.52
CA GLU A 158 9.01 10.10 -18.71
C GLU A 158 8.49 9.24 -17.56
N CYS A 159 8.44 7.92 -17.74
CA CYS A 159 8.11 6.99 -16.67
C CYS A 159 9.27 6.82 -15.69
N ALA A 160 10.52 6.87 -16.18
CA ALA A 160 11.72 6.80 -15.35
C ALA A 160 11.75 7.94 -14.32
N LYS A 161 11.43 9.17 -14.74
CA LYS A 161 11.29 10.33 -13.83
C LYS A 161 10.30 10.08 -12.69
N ILE A 162 9.14 9.50 -13.01
CA ILE A 162 8.11 9.20 -12.00
C ILE A 162 8.60 8.11 -11.03
N LEU A 163 9.26 7.07 -11.53
CA LEU A 163 9.79 5.98 -10.71
C LEU A 163 10.97 6.44 -9.83
N GLU A 164 11.80 7.34 -10.34
CA GLU A 164 12.88 7.97 -9.59
C GLU A 164 12.32 8.80 -8.42
N LEU A 165 11.31 9.63 -8.69
CA LEU A 165 10.59 10.40 -7.65
C LEU A 165 9.86 9.50 -6.63
N ALA A 166 9.43 8.30 -7.04
CA ALA A 166 8.87 7.30 -6.14
C ALA A 166 9.94 6.62 -5.26
N GLY A 167 11.23 6.81 -5.56
CA GLY A 167 12.34 6.20 -4.83
C GLY A 167 12.63 4.75 -5.24
N ILE A 168 12.26 4.37 -6.46
CA ILE A 168 12.58 3.09 -7.07
C ILE A 168 13.81 3.28 -7.96
N LYS A 169 14.85 2.45 -7.76
CA LYS A 169 16.13 2.57 -8.47
C LYS A 169 16.24 1.60 -9.64
N ASP A 170 15.71 0.39 -9.47
CA ASP A 170 15.88 -0.70 -10.43
C ASP A 170 14.51 -1.30 -10.78
N VAL A 171 14.15 -1.34 -12.07
CA VAL A 171 12.90 -1.94 -12.55
C VAL A 171 13.06 -2.44 -13.98
N TRP A 172 12.53 -3.63 -14.25
CA TRP A 172 12.23 -4.08 -15.60
C TRP A 172 10.83 -3.64 -16.00
N SER A 173 10.67 -3.06 -17.18
CA SER A 173 9.34 -2.70 -17.68
C SER A 173 9.06 -3.35 -19.02
N ARG A 174 7.79 -3.72 -19.22
CA ARG A 174 7.25 -4.09 -20.52
C ARG A 174 6.06 -3.20 -20.80
N THR A 175 6.06 -2.53 -21.94
CA THR A 175 4.95 -1.67 -22.38
C THR A 175 4.33 -2.24 -23.64
N SER A 176 3.01 -2.38 -23.66
CA SER A 176 2.23 -2.81 -24.83
C SER A 176 1.24 -1.72 -25.23
N GLY A 177 0.91 -1.66 -26.54
CA GLY A 177 -0.05 -0.71 -27.09
C GLY A 177 0.55 0.61 -27.61
N GLN A 178 -0.26 1.67 -27.65
CA GLN A 178 0.09 2.94 -28.30
C GLN A 178 0.89 3.88 -27.36
N THR A 179 2.19 3.62 -27.22
CA THR A 179 3.09 4.36 -26.30
C THR A 179 3.41 5.80 -26.74
N LYS A 180 3.14 6.18 -28.00
CA LYS A 180 3.24 7.59 -28.46
C LYS A 180 2.39 8.53 -27.59
N VAL A 181 1.27 7.97 -27.14
CA VAL A 181 0.29 8.29 -26.08
C VAL A 181 0.78 8.63 -24.68
N LYS A 182 1.68 9.61 -24.45
CA LYS A 182 2.29 9.80 -23.11
C LYS A 182 1.30 9.98 -21.96
N VAL A 183 0.18 10.66 -22.20
CA VAL A 183 -0.89 10.84 -21.20
C VAL A 183 -1.38 9.50 -20.65
N ASN A 184 -1.70 8.56 -21.54
CA ASN A 184 -2.23 7.26 -21.16
C ASN A 184 -1.14 6.37 -20.56
N LEU A 185 0.09 6.49 -21.07
CA LEU A 185 1.24 5.78 -20.52
C LEU A 185 1.48 6.15 -19.05
N ILE A 186 1.48 7.44 -18.72
CA ILE A 186 1.66 7.93 -17.35
C ILE A 186 0.52 7.46 -16.45
N ALA A 187 -0.72 7.52 -16.94
CA ALA A 187 -1.88 7.04 -16.20
C ALA A 187 -1.81 5.52 -15.95
N ALA A 188 -1.40 4.72 -16.94
CA ALA A 188 -1.21 3.28 -16.80
C ALA A 188 -0.07 2.93 -15.81
N LEU A 189 1.00 3.73 -15.77
CA LEU A 189 2.07 3.57 -14.79
C LEU A 189 1.57 3.83 -13.37
N MET A 190 0.84 4.93 -13.16
CA MET A 190 0.26 5.24 -11.85
C MET A 190 -0.73 4.17 -11.39
N ASP A 191 -1.50 3.58 -12.33
CA ASP A 191 -2.37 2.44 -12.07
C ASP A 191 -1.58 1.19 -11.66
N ALA A 192 -0.47 0.88 -12.35
CA ALA A 192 0.41 -0.22 -11.97
C ALA A 192 0.97 -0.04 -10.54
N ILE A 193 1.41 1.18 -10.21
CA ILE A 193 1.89 1.55 -8.86
C ILE A 193 0.76 1.41 -7.83
N LYS A 194 -0.47 1.79 -8.19
CA LYS A 194 -1.64 1.61 -7.32
C LYS A 194 -1.89 0.13 -7.02
N ASN A 195 -1.81 -0.71 -8.05
CA ASN A 195 -2.04 -2.15 -7.95
C ASN A 195 -1.00 -2.83 -7.03
N LEU A 196 0.24 -2.32 -6.98
CA LEU A 196 1.22 -2.77 -5.98
C LEU A 196 0.72 -2.61 -4.53
N SER A 197 -0.01 -1.54 -4.25
CA SER A 197 -0.53 -1.30 -2.90
C SER A 197 -1.78 -2.13 -2.59
N GLN A 198 -2.46 -2.68 -3.60
CA GLN A 198 -3.70 -3.44 -3.42
C GLN A 198 -3.48 -4.93 -3.14
N VAL A 199 -2.34 -5.48 -3.54
CA VAL A 199 -2.06 -6.91 -3.33
C VAL A 199 -2.01 -7.22 -1.83
N LYS A 200 -2.73 -8.27 -1.43
CA LYS A 200 -2.70 -8.78 -0.05
C LYS A 200 -1.39 -9.55 0.16
N LEU A 201 -0.69 -9.21 1.23
CA LEU A 201 0.60 -9.81 1.58
C LEU A 201 0.44 -10.65 2.83
N LYS A 202 1.11 -11.80 2.87
CA LYS A 202 1.27 -12.57 4.11
C LYS A 202 2.45 -11.98 4.89
N PRO A 203 2.45 -12.06 6.23
CA PRO A 203 3.54 -11.51 7.04
C PRO A 203 4.91 -12.11 6.66
N GLY A 204 4.97 -13.41 6.36
CA GLY A 204 6.21 -14.05 5.91
C GLY A 204 6.75 -13.56 4.56
N ASP A 205 5.91 -12.98 3.69
CA ASP A 205 6.37 -12.43 2.41
C ASP A 205 6.98 -11.03 2.58
N ILE A 206 6.49 -10.26 3.56
CA ILE A 206 7.00 -8.92 3.90
C ILE A 206 8.45 -9.01 4.36
N GLU A 207 8.76 -9.98 5.23
CA GLU A 207 10.12 -10.19 5.76
C GLU A 207 11.09 -10.75 4.72
N LYS A 208 10.62 -11.67 3.87
CA LYS A 208 11.44 -12.26 2.80
C LYS A 208 11.83 -11.21 1.77
N LEU A 209 10.87 -10.41 1.33
CA LEU A 209 11.04 -9.44 0.24
C LEU A 209 11.50 -8.07 0.76
N GLY A 210 11.54 -7.85 2.07
CA GLY A 210 11.89 -6.55 2.68
C GLY A 210 10.93 -5.45 2.23
N ILE A 211 9.62 -5.73 2.29
CA ILE A 211 8.61 -4.79 1.78
C ILE A 211 8.47 -3.63 2.76
N VAL A 212 8.69 -2.42 2.23
CA VAL A 212 8.49 -1.18 2.97
C VAL A 212 7.40 -0.38 2.26
N GLU A 213 6.41 0.05 3.02
CA GLU A 213 5.43 1.04 2.58
C GLU A 213 5.89 2.43 3.02
N GLY A 214 5.89 3.41 2.11
CA GLY A 214 6.16 4.80 2.48
C GLY A 214 7.62 5.09 2.81
N LYS A 215 7.83 5.89 3.87
CA LYS A 215 9.13 6.43 4.26
C LYS A 215 10.05 5.27 4.67
N MET A 216 11.24 5.18 4.05
CA MET A 216 12.31 4.33 4.60
C MET A 216 12.61 4.85 6.01
N LYS A 217 12.53 3.95 6.99
CA LYS A 217 13.05 4.22 8.34
C LYS A 217 14.54 4.47 8.18
N SER A 218 14.97 5.70 8.39
CA SER A 218 16.38 5.98 8.70
C SER A 218 16.67 5.31 10.04
N ASP A 219 17.81 4.64 10.14
CA ASP A 219 18.25 3.93 11.36
C ASP A 219 18.43 4.87 12.59
N ASP A 220 18.16 6.18 12.45
CA ASP A 220 18.19 7.20 13.51
C ASP A 220 16.82 7.57 14.12
N GLU A 221 15.72 6.94 13.70
CA GLU A 221 14.49 6.92 14.51
C GLU A 221 14.50 5.63 15.32
N GLU A 222 15.23 5.66 16.45
CA GLU A 222 14.88 4.83 17.58
C GLU A 222 13.36 4.96 17.76
N LEU A 223 12.68 3.82 17.71
CA LEU A 223 11.29 3.73 18.13
C LEU A 223 11.15 4.56 19.40
N PRO A 224 10.11 5.41 19.58
CA PRO A 224 9.70 5.70 20.94
C PRO A 224 9.53 4.32 21.56
N THR A 225 10.44 3.99 22.47
CA THR A 225 10.27 2.87 23.38
C THR A 225 8.87 3.09 23.91
N VAL A 226 7.97 2.20 23.50
CA VAL A 226 6.68 2.13 24.13
C VAL A 226 7.07 1.81 25.56
N ALA A 227 7.12 2.85 26.38
CA ALA A 227 6.94 2.70 27.80
C ALA A 227 5.63 1.95 27.90
N VAL A 228 5.78 0.64 28.03
CA VAL A 228 4.77 -0.18 28.64
C VAL A 228 4.64 0.47 30.01
N GLU A 229 3.62 1.32 30.15
CA GLU A 229 3.05 1.63 31.45
C GLU A 229 2.59 0.29 32.01
N ALA A 230 3.54 -0.40 32.63
CA ALA A 230 3.28 -1.45 33.59
C ALA A 230 2.88 -0.71 34.87
N ASP A 231 1.64 -0.24 34.91
CA ASP A 231 0.98 0.14 36.15
C ASP A 231 -0.39 -0.55 36.22
N SER A 232 -0.51 -1.42 37.23
CA SER A 232 -1.72 -1.98 37.83
C SER A 232 -2.54 -3.03 37.05
N GLU A 233 -1.94 -4.18 36.78
CA GLU A 233 -2.67 -5.47 36.90
C GLU A 233 -1.79 -6.48 37.65
N THR A 234 -1.47 -6.15 38.90
CA THR A 234 -0.85 -7.05 39.89
C THR A 234 -1.52 -6.84 41.24
N GLU A 235 -2.86 -6.91 41.27
CA GLU A 235 -3.61 -7.09 42.52
C GLU A 235 -4.80 -8.07 42.38
N VAL A 236 -4.98 -8.75 41.23
CA VAL A 236 -6.10 -9.72 41.04
C VAL A 236 -5.61 -11.16 40.86
N ALA A 237 -4.30 -11.39 40.86
CA ALA A 237 -3.70 -12.73 40.66
C ALA A 237 -3.25 -13.43 41.95
N GLU A 238 -3.20 -12.74 43.10
CA GLU A 238 -2.91 -13.38 44.40
C GLU A 238 -4.16 -13.84 45.16
N GLU A 239 -5.34 -13.28 44.87
CA GLU A 239 -6.58 -13.68 45.56
C GLU A 239 -7.18 -14.99 45.00
N LYS A 240 -6.87 -15.36 43.75
CA LYS A 240 -7.36 -16.60 43.13
C LYS A 240 -6.50 -17.83 43.42
N THR A 241 -5.30 -17.66 43.97
CA THR A 241 -4.46 -18.79 44.39
C THR A 241 -4.82 -19.28 45.79
N GLU A 242 -5.51 -18.49 46.62
CA GLU A 242 -6.02 -18.95 47.91
C GLU A 242 -7.38 -19.65 47.80
N GLU A 243 -8.27 -19.26 46.89
CA GLU A 243 -9.57 -19.95 46.74
C GLU A 243 -9.43 -21.38 46.17
N VAL A 244 -8.46 -21.61 45.26
CA VAL A 244 -8.24 -22.96 44.68
C VAL A 244 -7.58 -23.92 45.68
N ALA A 245 -6.74 -23.41 46.59
CA ALA A 245 -6.11 -24.22 47.63
C ALA A 245 -7.08 -24.65 48.75
N VAL A 246 -8.17 -23.91 48.96
CA VAL A 246 -9.21 -24.25 49.96
C VAL A 246 -10.24 -25.25 49.40
N GLU A 247 -10.41 -25.33 48.07
CA GLU A 247 -11.27 -26.36 47.45
C GLU A 247 -10.59 -27.73 47.37
N GLU A 248 -9.29 -27.82 47.05
CA GLU A 248 -8.58 -29.11 47.02
C GLU A 248 -8.43 -29.74 48.41
N ALA A 249 -8.25 -28.93 49.47
CA ALA A 249 -8.21 -29.45 50.85
C ALA A 249 -9.57 -29.97 51.36
N LYS A 250 -10.69 -29.47 50.80
CA LYS A 250 -12.04 -29.94 51.15
C LYS A 250 -12.45 -31.19 50.41
N GLU A 251 -11.81 -31.50 49.29
CA GLU A 251 -12.08 -32.70 48.52
C GLU A 251 -11.34 -33.92 49.10
N GLU A 252 -10.13 -33.73 49.65
CA GLU A 252 -9.39 -34.78 50.35
C GLU A 252 -10.06 -35.20 51.68
N GLU A 253 -10.61 -34.26 52.46
CA GLU A 253 -11.35 -34.58 53.70
C GLU A 253 -12.69 -35.30 53.44
N LYS A 254 -13.23 -35.19 52.21
CA LYS A 254 -14.48 -35.86 51.81
C LYS A 254 -14.28 -37.27 51.28
N VAL A 255 -13.05 -37.60 50.86
CA VAL A 255 -12.67 -38.95 50.41
C VAL A 255 -12.39 -39.86 51.60
N GLU A 256 -11.75 -39.37 52.68
CA GLU A 256 -11.51 -40.17 53.89
C GLU A 256 -12.79 -40.55 54.66
N VAL A 257 -13.86 -39.77 54.58
CA VAL A 257 -15.13 -40.09 55.27
C VAL A 257 -15.95 -41.16 54.54
N LYS A 258 -15.61 -41.52 53.29
CA LYS A 258 -16.37 -42.50 52.49
C LYS A 258 -15.82 -43.93 52.51
N GLU A 259 -14.64 -44.19 53.09
CA GLU A 259 -14.08 -45.55 53.16
C GLU A 259 -14.54 -46.36 54.40
N GLU A 260 -15.21 -45.76 55.38
CA GLU A 260 -15.80 -46.47 56.53
C GLU A 260 -17.35 -46.56 56.46
N LYS A 261 -17.89 -47.29 55.47
CA LYS A 261 -19.12 -48.08 55.67
C LYS A 261 -19.36 -49.11 54.55
N THR A 262 -19.31 -50.37 54.96
CA THR A 262 -19.54 -51.58 54.17
C THR A 262 -21.06 -51.87 53.94
N PRO A 263 -21.42 -52.91 53.18
CA PRO A 263 -22.29 -52.87 52.00
C PRO A 263 -23.74 -53.30 52.29
N ASP A 264 -24.67 -53.04 51.37
CA ASP A 264 -25.74 -54.01 51.08
C ASP A 264 -26.55 -53.66 49.81
N GLN A 265 -26.89 -54.72 49.07
CA GLN A 265 -27.97 -54.89 48.08
C GLN A 265 -27.77 -54.44 46.62
N ALA A 266 -27.63 -55.48 45.79
CA ALA A 266 -27.92 -55.56 44.37
C ALA A 266 -29.43 -55.37 44.08
N GLU A 267 -29.76 -54.75 42.94
CA GLU A 267 -30.62 -55.29 41.85
C GLU A 267 -31.04 -54.18 40.86
N LEU A 268 -31.15 -54.58 39.57
CA LEU A 268 -31.93 -53.95 38.47
C LEU A 268 -31.34 -52.64 37.89
N THR A 269 -31.19 -52.42 36.58
CA THR A 269 -31.76 -53.04 35.38
C THR A 269 -30.90 -52.68 34.16
N GLU A 270 -30.65 -53.67 33.32
CA GLU A 270 -30.29 -53.51 31.91
C GLU A 270 -31.55 -53.07 31.15
N ALA A 271 -31.46 -52.01 30.34
CA ALA A 271 -32.41 -51.73 29.26
C ALA A 271 -31.81 -50.72 28.26
N GLU A 272 -31.72 -51.20 27.01
CA GLU A 272 -31.84 -50.43 25.76
C GLU A 272 -30.61 -49.62 25.28
N ALA A 273 -29.67 -50.36 24.70
CA ALA A 273 -28.91 -49.92 23.52
C ALA A 273 -29.48 -50.66 22.30
N ASP A 274 -30.03 -49.92 21.33
CA ASP A 274 -30.03 -50.16 19.87
C ASP A 274 -31.24 -49.47 19.20
N SER A 275 -31.03 -48.28 18.64
CA SER A 275 -31.78 -47.80 17.46
C SER A 275 -31.07 -46.61 16.82
N GLU A 276 -31.02 -46.62 15.49
CA GLU A 276 -30.55 -45.57 14.56
C GLU A 276 -29.08 -45.67 14.11
N ALA A 277 -28.76 -46.80 13.50
CA ALA A 277 -27.81 -46.87 12.39
C ALA A 277 -28.48 -47.59 11.19
N SER A 278 -29.11 -46.83 10.28
CA SER A 278 -29.28 -47.21 8.87
C SER A 278 -30.12 -46.19 8.11
N GLU A 279 -29.52 -45.12 7.59
CA GLU A 279 -30.05 -44.36 6.44
C GLU A 279 -28.97 -43.36 5.99
N GLU A 280 -28.07 -43.79 5.09
CA GLU A 280 -27.43 -42.98 4.03
C GLU A 280 -26.32 -43.79 3.35
N GLU A 281 -26.68 -44.92 2.73
CA GLU A 281 -25.92 -45.48 1.61
C GLU A 281 -26.89 -45.85 0.50
N LYS A 282 -27.34 -44.84 -0.25
CA LYS A 282 -27.96 -45.02 -1.56
C LYS A 282 -28.03 -43.73 -2.37
N GLU A 283 -26.87 -43.18 -2.73
CA GLU A 283 -26.76 -42.27 -3.87
C GLU A 283 -25.41 -42.42 -4.57
N GLU A 284 -25.10 -43.66 -4.99
CA GLU A 284 -24.02 -43.88 -5.97
C GLU A 284 -24.33 -45.12 -6.82
N SER A 285 -25.39 -45.04 -7.64
CA SER A 285 -25.49 -45.77 -8.91
C SER A 285 -26.84 -45.50 -9.60
N SER A 286 -26.89 -44.48 -10.46
CA SER A 286 -27.67 -44.43 -11.71
C SER A 286 -27.37 -43.16 -12.48
#